data_AF-A0A813CJT7-F1
#
_entry.id   AF-A0A813CJT7-F1
#
_cell.length_a   1.000
_cell.length_b   1.000
_cell.length_c   1.000
_cell.angle_alpha   90.00
_cell.angle_beta   90.00
_cell.angle_gamma   90.00
#
_symmetry.space_group_name_H-M   'P 1'
#
loop_
_entity.id
_entity.type
_entity.pdbx_description
1 polymer ?
#
loop_
_entity_poly.entity_id
_entity_poly.type
_entity_poly.pdbx_seq_one_letter_code
_entity_poly.pdbx_strand_id
1 'polypeptide(L)'
;MDEAEESSLMPESKITRDCIWDTLTNWAKATPHWQHIRDSTIDTKDVQTHISSDVRFIDDAKIPAITAPREEEAPKAEELSAEKPLTVEMLSGQAVQIKVPAPYTVAQVKQRLETCLGIPAFLQALISGAEELPDEAVVTGDSVAFLRREPPMIEAEDFLRSIVATSWERRSIFYRWHAFDTYMQFPDSEPELLEWVLSHRKMKNVPLSAASMLEALDVWLEDNGKAGAHPEAFKEDVEKVAAFMCHCCYSPSLLVVYNGPFAHEYDLGYVLFVVGRLRSEPQTFVVQSFLLKCRI
;
A
#
# COMPACT_ATOMS: atom_id res chain seq x y z
N MET A 1 -20.61 31.58 -8.93
CA MET A 1 -20.42 31.19 -7.50
C MET A 1 -20.83 29.74 -7.54
N ASP A 2 -19.87 28.94 -7.98
CA ASP A 2 -20.18 27.66 -8.61
C ASP A 2 -19.98 26.59 -7.57
N GLU A 3 -21.10 25.95 -7.27
CA GLU A 3 -21.23 24.85 -6.33
C GLU A 3 -20.29 23.72 -6.76
N ALA A 4 -19.58 23.21 -5.77
CA ALA A 4 -18.69 22.09 -5.88
C ALA A 4 -19.41 20.90 -6.54
N GLU A 5 -18.82 20.37 -7.61
CA GLU A 5 -19.00 18.96 -7.96
C GLU A 5 -18.48 18.14 -6.78
N GLU A 6 -19.39 17.80 -5.86
CA GLU A 6 -19.17 16.78 -4.84
C GLU A 6 -18.80 15.49 -5.56
N SER A 7 -17.54 15.13 -5.42
CA SER A 7 -16.95 13.84 -5.79
C SER A 7 -17.97 12.70 -5.63
N SER A 8 -18.32 12.07 -6.75
CA SER A 8 -19.22 10.91 -6.88
C SER A 8 -18.64 9.62 -6.25
N LEU A 9 -17.79 9.73 -5.24
CA LEU A 9 -17.21 8.60 -4.54
C LEU A 9 -18.14 8.14 -3.42
N MET A 10 -18.29 6.81 -3.28
CA MET A 10 -19.12 6.22 -2.24
C MET A 10 -18.62 6.65 -0.85
N PRO A 11 -19.51 6.89 0.14
CA PRO A 11 -19.09 7.25 1.48
C PRO A 11 -18.19 6.16 2.08
N GLU A 12 -17.13 6.56 2.81
CA GLU A 12 -16.10 5.65 3.35
C GLU A 12 -16.71 4.47 4.13
N SER A 13 -17.81 4.69 4.85
CA SER A 13 -18.53 3.68 5.63
C SER A 13 -19.19 2.56 4.80
N LYS A 14 -19.23 2.67 3.47
CA LYS A 14 -19.80 1.67 2.54
C LYS A 14 -18.74 0.99 1.68
N ILE A 15 -17.46 1.32 1.85
CA ILE A 15 -16.38 0.73 1.07
C ILE A 15 -16.01 -0.61 1.70
N THR A 16 -16.40 -1.70 1.03
CA THR A 16 -16.05 -3.07 1.40
C THR A 16 -14.90 -3.60 0.51
N ARG A 17 -14.24 -4.68 0.95
CA ARG A 17 -13.25 -5.39 0.12
C ARG A 17 -13.81 -5.78 -1.24
N ASP A 18 -15.04 -6.30 -1.28
CA ASP A 18 -15.72 -6.68 -2.52
C ASP A 18 -15.95 -5.48 -3.44
N CYS A 19 -16.37 -4.34 -2.88
CA CYS A 19 -16.55 -3.09 -3.64
C CYS A 19 -15.23 -2.63 -4.27
N ILE A 20 -14.13 -2.64 -3.50
CA ILE A 20 -12.79 -2.29 -4.00
C ILE A 20 -12.35 -3.27 -5.09
N TRP A 21 -12.49 -4.56 -4.84
CA TRP A 21 -12.12 -5.62 -5.78
C TRP A 21 -12.86 -5.45 -7.10
N ASP A 22 -14.18 -5.35 -7.06
CA ASP A 22 -15.03 -5.24 -8.24
C ASP A 22 -14.72 -3.95 -9.01
N THR A 23 -14.57 -2.83 -8.32
CA THR A 23 -14.26 -1.53 -8.94
C THR A 23 -12.93 -1.58 -9.70
N LEU A 24 -11.85 -1.97 -9.01
CA LEU A 24 -10.51 -2.01 -9.60
C LEU A 24 -10.41 -3.08 -10.72
N THR A 25 -11.04 -4.24 -10.53
CA THR A 25 -11.07 -5.31 -11.53
C THR A 25 -11.86 -4.90 -12.76
N ASN A 26 -13.01 -4.24 -12.59
CA ASN A 26 -13.83 -3.80 -13.71
C ASN A 26 -13.12 -2.70 -14.51
N TRP A 27 -12.47 -1.73 -13.85
CA TRP A 27 -11.68 -0.72 -14.53
C TRP A 27 -10.48 -1.30 -15.28
N ALA A 28 -9.82 -2.32 -14.73
CA ALA A 28 -8.71 -2.98 -15.43
C ALA A 28 -9.17 -3.85 -16.63
N LYS A 29 -10.38 -4.43 -16.55
CA LYS A 29 -10.97 -5.24 -17.63
C LYS A 29 -11.68 -4.41 -18.70
N ALA A 30 -12.16 -3.22 -18.36
CA ALA A 30 -12.92 -2.38 -19.27
C ALA A 30 -12.06 -2.08 -20.52
N THR A 31 -12.50 -2.67 -21.63
CA THR A 31 -11.67 -2.93 -22.81
C THR A 31 -11.29 -1.69 -23.64
N PRO A 32 -12.01 -0.54 -23.63
CA PRO A 32 -11.57 0.63 -24.39
C PRO A 32 -10.32 1.34 -23.83
N HIS A 33 -10.00 1.17 -22.54
CA HIS A 33 -9.11 2.09 -21.81
C HIS A 33 -7.63 1.74 -21.96
N TRP A 34 -7.27 0.47 -21.76
CA TRP A 34 -5.92 -0.05 -21.94
C TRP A 34 -5.58 -0.39 -23.39
N GLN A 35 -6.57 -0.34 -24.28
CA GLN A 35 -6.40 -0.67 -25.69
C GLN A 35 -5.40 0.27 -26.37
N HIS A 36 -5.39 1.56 -26.03
CA HIS A 36 -4.42 2.48 -26.61
C HIS A 36 -2.97 2.08 -26.28
N ILE A 37 -2.68 1.51 -25.10
CA ILE A 37 -1.34 1.00 -24.76
C ILE A 37 -1.01 -0.25 -25.59
N ARG A 38 -2.00 -1.13 -25.80
CA ARG A 38 -1.86 -2.31 -26.65
C ARG A 38 -1.63 -1.95 -28.12
N ASP A 39 -2.32 -0.93 -28.60
CA ASP A 39 -2.23 -0.44 -29.99
C ASP A 39 -1.00 0.45 -30.22
N SER A 40 -0.45 1.02 -29.14
CA SER A 40 0.67 1.96 -29.25
C SER A 40 2.02 1.29 -29.46
N THR A 41 2.11 0.01 -29.14
CA THR A 41 3.35 -0.78 -29.12
C THR A 41 3.59 -1.48 -30.45
N ILE A 42 4.76 -1.24 -31.05
CA ILE A 42 5.39 -1.86 -32.24
C ILE A 42 4.40 -2.44 -33.26
N ASP A 43 4.15 -1.66 -34.31
CA ASP A 43 3.30 -1.97 -35.46
C ASP A 43 3.97 -2.98 -36.42
N THR A 44 4.24 -4.19 -35.93
CA THR A 44 4.50 -5.35 -36.78
C THR A 44 3.43 -6.39 -36.50
N LYS A 45 2.96 -7.08 -37.54
CA LYS A 45 1.86 -8.06 -37.45
C LYS A 45 2.08 -9.18 -36.42
N ASP A 46 3.29 -9.30 -35.89
CA ASP A 46 3.78 -10.38 -35.05
C ASP A 46 4.07 -9.95 -33.58
N VAL A 47 4.02 -8.65 -33.27
CA VAL A 47 4.31 -8.11 -31.93
C VAL A 47 3.01 -7.65 -31.27
N GLN A 48 2.58 -8.33 -30.19
CA GLN A 48 1.40 -7.96 -29.42
C GLN A 48 1.75 -7.65 -27.97
N THR A 49 1.31 -6.49 -27.48
CA THR A 49 1.41 -6.16 -26.06
C THR A 49 0.28 -6.81 -25.25
N HIS A 50 0.69 -7.61 -24.30
CA HIS A 50 -0.16 -8.24 -23.30
C HIS A 50 -0.11 -7.45 -22.00
N ILE A 51 -1.27 -6.97 -21.55
CA ILE A 51 -1.44 -6.29 -20.27
C ILE A 51 -2.18 -7.24 -19.35
N SER A 52 -1.55 -7.57 -18.22
CA SER A 52 -2.14 -8.36 -17.14
C SER A 52 -2.33 -7.46 -15.91
N SER A 53 -3.50 -7.56 -15.28
CA SER A 53 -3.79 -6.89 -14.01
C SER A 53 -4.32 -7.89 -12.98
N ASP A 54 -4.02 -7.67 -11.71
CA ASP A 54 -4.53 -8.42 -10.58
C ASP A 54 -4.76 -7.49 -9.39
N VAL A 55 -5.77 -7.75 -8.59
CA VAL A 55 -6.04 -7.03 -7.34
C VAL A 55 -5.77 -8.03 -6.21
N ARG A 56 -5.18 -7.59 -5.10
CA ARG A 56 -4.93 -8.45 -3.94
C ARG A 56 -5.10 -7.68 -2.64
N PHE A 57 -5.54 -8.42 -1.63
CA PHE A 57 -5.48 -7.98 -0.24
C PHE A 57 -4.40 -8.79 0.45
N ILE A 58 -3.43 -8.10 1.06
CA ILE A 58 -2.39 -8.72 1.86
C ILE A 58 -2.74 -8.42 3.31
N ASP A 59 -3.28 -9.43 3.97
CA ASP A 59 -3.54 -9.39 5.41
C ASP A 59 -2.21 -9.41 6.19
N ASP A 60 -2.21 -8.83 7.39
CA ASP A 60 -1.05 -8.75 8.28
C ASP A 60 0.20 -8.15 7.60
N ALA A 61 0.00 -7.09 6.82
CA ALA A 61 1.08 -6.39 6.14
C ALA A 61 2.11 -5.88 7.16
N LYS A 62 3.40 -6.00 6.82
CA LYS A 62 4.48 -5.46 7.65
C LYS A 62 4.42 -3.94 7.57
N ILE A 63 3.89 -3.31 8.62
CA ILE A 63 3.74 -1.85 8.70
C ILE A 63 4.75 -1.33 9.73
N PRO A 64 5.59 -0.36 9.37
CA PRO A 64 6.53 0.22 10.32
C PRO A 64 5.75 0.91 11.47
N ALA A 65 6.13 0.54 12.70
CA ALA A 65 5.53 0.90 14.00
C ALA A 65 4.26 0.15 14.44
N ILE A 66 4.07 -1.09 13.97
CA ILE A 66 3.33 -2.11 14.74
C ILE A 66 4.23 -3.34 14.82
N THR A 67 5.39 -3.18 15.46
CA THR A 67 5.99 -4.35 16.08
C THR A 67 5.04 -4.67 17.23
N ALA A 68 4.14 -5.64 17.02
CA ALA A 68 3.49 -6.30 18.14
C ALA A 68 4.60 -6.61 19.17
N PRO A 69 4.37 -6.39 20.47
CA PRO A 69 5.33 -6.86 21.46
C PRO A 69 5.60 -8.32 21.12
N ARG A 70 6.87 -8.67 20.89
CA ARG A 70 7.27 -10.07 20.82
C ARG A 70 6.58 -10.76 22.00
N GLU A 71 5.92 -11.89 21.74
CA GLU A 71 5.61 -12.86 22.77
C GLU A 71 6.94 -13.44 23.30
N GLU A 72 7.77 -12.62 23.93
CA GLU A 72 8.91 -13.02 24.73
C GLU A 72 8.48 -12.81 26.19
N GLU A 73 8.05 -13.93 26.77
CA GLU A 73 7.77 -14.18 28.19
C GLU A 73 6.74 -13.25 28.84
N ALA A 74 5.49 -13.70 28.84
CA ALA A 74 4.50 -13.27 29.81
C ALA A 74 5.13 -13.31 31.23
N PRO A 75 5.21 -12.17 31.95
CA PRO A 75 5.58 -12.23 33.35
C PRO A 75 4.52 -13.08 34.06
N LYS A 76 4.99 -14.07 34.82
CA LYS A 76 4.15 -14.97 35.60
C LYS A 76 3.10 -14.17 36.36
N ALA A 77 1.87 -14.65 36.28
CA ALA A 77 0.73 -14.16 37.01
C ALA A 77 1.04 -14.08 38.51
N GLU A 78 1.29 -12.87 39.01
CA GLU A 78 1.08 -12.43 40.39
C GLU A 78 1.43 -10.93 40.47
N GLU A 79 0.47 -10.09 40.11
CA GLU A 79 0.13 -8.81 40.78
C GLU A 79 -1.04 -8.18 40.01
N LEU A 80 -2.24 -8.22 40.59
CA LEU A 80 -3.39 -7.46 40.10
C LEU A 80 -3.06 -5.96 40.23
N SER A 81 -2.61 -5.34 39.14
CA SER A 81 -2.39 -3.90 39.11
C SER A 81 -3.69 -3.16 38.86
N ALA A 82 -4.02 -2.24 39.76
CA ALA A 82 -5.18 -1.37 39.62
C ALA A 82 -5.11 -0.60 38.29
N GLU A 83 -6.17 -0.65 37.50
CA GLU A 83 -6.33 0.21 36.32
C GLU A 83 -6.17 1.67 36.75
N LYS A 84 -5.11 2.33 36.28
CA LYS A 84 -4.87 3.74 36.58
C LYS A 84 -5.45 4.58 35.45
N PRO A 85 -6.20 5.65 35.75
CA PRO A 85 -6.65 6.58 34.73
C PRO A 85 -5.45 7.35 34.17
N LEU A 86 -5.33 7.39 32.85
CA LEU A 86 -4.39 8.22 32.10
C LEU A 86 -5.20 9.26 31.32
N THR A 87 -4.82 10.53 31.44
CA THR A 87 -5.41 11.61 30.64
C THR A 87 -4.60 11.79 29.36
N VAL A 88 -5.27 11.70 28.22
CA VAL A 88 -4.66 11.92 26.91
C VAL A 88 -5.18 13.24 26.35
N GLU A 89 -4.29 14.22 26.23
CA GLU A 89 -4.62 15.58 25.81
C GLU A 89 -4.33 15.76 24.32
N MET A 90 -5.36 16.01 23.54
CA MET A 90 -5.21 16.36 22.13
C MET A 90 -4.72 17.81 22.00
N LEU A 91 -3.95 18.09 20.95
CA LEU A 91 -3.54 19.47 20.62
C LEU A 91 -4.73 20.42 20.36
N SER A 92 -5.92 19.87 20.08
CA SER A 92 -7.17 20.65 19.97
C SER A 92 -7.69 21.17 21.33
N GLY A 93 -7.07 20.77 22.45
CA GLY A 93 -7.51 21.08 23.81
C GLY A 93 -8.55 20.11 24.36
N GLN A 94 -8.95 19.09 23.59
CA GLN A 94 -9.81 18.00 24.08
C GLN A 94 -8.99 16.99 24.87
N ALA A 95 -9.53 16.49 25.98
CA ALA A 95 -8.90 15.45 26.78
C ALA A 95 -9.76 14.19 26.84
N VAL A 96 -9.13 13.03 26.69
CA VAL A 96 -9.77 11.71 26.80
C VAL A 96 -9.12 10.95 27.94
N GLN A 97 -9.93 10.45 28.87
CA GLN A 97 -9.43 9.58 29.93
C GLN A 97 -9.57 8.13 29.51
N ILE A 98 -8.44 7.42 29.53
CA ILE A 98 -8.41 5.97 29.31
C ILE A 98 -7.95 5.27 30.58
N LYS A 99 -8.39 4.02 30.76
CA LYS A 99 -7.94 3.17 31.87
C LYS A 99 -6.97 2.15 31.31
N VAL A 100 -5.75 2.13 31.85
CA VAL A 100 -4.69 1.21 31.40
C VAL A 100 -4.08 0.52 32.63
N PRO A 101 -3.89 -0.81 32.61
CA PRO A 101 -3.23 -1.52 33.71
C PRO A 101 -1.78 -1.05 33.83
N ALA A 102 -1.36 -0.59 35.01
CA ALA A 102 0.02 -0.16 35.26
C ALA A 102 0.93 -1.35 35.59
N PRO A 103 2.23 -1.34 35.23
CA PRO A 103 2.89 -0.38 34.34
C PRO A 103 2.45 -0.60 32.89
N TYR A 104 2.29 0.49 32.12
CA TYR A 104 1.91 0.42 30.72
C TYR A 104 2.90 1.08 29.78
N THR A 105 3.08 0.47 28.61
CA THR A 105 3.91 0.99 27.52
C THR A 105 3.09 1.90 26.61
N VAL A 106 3.77 2.74 25.83
CA VAL A 106 3.17 3.57 24.78
C VAL A 106 2.38 2.72 23.78
N ALA A 107 2.89 1.55 23.39
CA ALA A 107 2.18 0.62 22.51
C ALA A 107 0.79 0.24 23.07
N GLN A 108 0.71 -0.09 24.35
CA GLN A 108 -0.55 -0.44 25.02
C GLN A 108 -1.52 0.75 25.09
N VAL A 109 -1.00 1.96 25.32
CA VAL A 109 -1.80 3.20 25.30
C VAL A 109 -2.35 3.47 23.91
N LYS A 110 -1.53 3.35 22.86
CA LYS A 110 -1.97 3.54 21.46
C LYS A 110 -3.06 2.55 21.07
N GLN A 111 -2.92 1.28 21.47
CA GLN A 111 -3.93 0.25 21.23
C GLN A 111 -5.27 0.57 21.90
N ARG A 112 -5.24 1.10 23.14
CA ARG A 112 -6.45 1.55 23.85
C ARG A 112 -7.07 2.77 23.19
N LEU A 113 -6.26 3.76 22.81
CA LEU A 113 -6.71 4.94 22.09
C LEU A 113 -7.31 4.61 20.72
N GLU A 114 -6.78 3.60 20.04
CA GLU A 114 -7.35 3.13 18.78
C GLU A 114 -8.79 2.66 18.96
N THR A 115 -9.05 1.91 20.03
CA THR A 115 -10.41 1.45 20.37
C THR A 115 -11.33 2.62 20.73
N CYS A 116 -10.81 3.65 21.40
CA CYS A 116 -11.60 4.80 21.85
C CYS A 116 -11.86 5.85 20.76
N LEU A 117 -10.88 6.09 19.88
CA LEU A 117 -10.89 7.18 18.91
C LEU A 117 -11.09 6.72 17.47
N GLY A 118 -10.94 5.41 17.19
CA GLY A 118 -10.93 4.87 15.84
C GLY A 118 -9.72 5.34 15.00
N ILE A 119 -8.67 5.85 15.65
CA ILE A 119 -7.44 6.28 14.98
C ILE A 119 -6.43 5.13 15.07
N PRO A 120 -5.96 4.57 13.96
CA PRO A 120 -4.99 3.47 13.97
C PRO A 120 -3.69 3.82 14.70
N ALA A 121 -3.11 2.88 15.47
CA ALA A 121 -1.92 3.11 16.30
C ALA A 121 -0.73 3.80 15.57
N PHE A 122 -0.47 3.44 14.31
CA PHE A 122 0.61 4.05 13.52
C PHE A 122 0.37 5.52 13.15
N LEU A 123 -0.88 6.00 13.25
CA LEU A 123 -1.23 7.42 13.12
C LEU A 123 -1.20 8.16 14.47
N GLN A 124 -0.80 7.50 15.55
CA GLN A 124 -0.78 8.08 16.88
C GLN A 124 0.67 8.39 17.29
N ALA A 125 0.92 9.65 17.66
CA ALA A 125 2.12 10.05 18.39
C ALA A 125 1.72 10.42 19.83
N LEU A 126 2.39 9.81 20.80
CA LEU A 126 2.30 10.26 22.19
C LEU A 126 3.52 11.11 22.51
N ILE A 127 3.27 12.29 23.06
CA ILE A 127 4.28 13.30 23.33
C ILE A 127 4.30 13.57 24.84
N SER A 128 5.50 13.59 25.40
CA SER A 128 5.73 14.04 26.78
C SER A 128 6.67 15.24 26.74
N GLY A 129 6.16 16.41 27.13
CA GLY A 129 6.89 17.66 26.97
C GLY A 129 7.08 18.00 25.49
N ALA A 130 8.33 17.94 25.00
CA ALA A 130 8.69 18.24 23.62
C ALA A 130 9.14 17.01 22.81
N GLU A 131 9.15 15.82 23.42
CA GLU A 131 9.65 14.60 22.79
C GLU A 131 8.53 13.59 22.55
N GLU A 132 8.57 12.95 21.40
CA GLU A 132 7.74 11.78 21.12
C GLU A 132 8.29 10.56 21.86
N LEU A 133 7.38 9.82 22.49
CA LEU A 133 7.71 8.59 23.19
C LEU A 133 7.73 7.38 22.23
N PRO A 134 8.78 6.54 22.26
CA PRO A 134 8.81 5.29 21.51
C PRO A 134 7.84 4.26 22.09
N ASP A 135 7.46 3.25 21.30
CA ASP A 135 6.42 2.28 21.65
C ASP A 135 6.75 1.45 22.91
N GLU A 136 8.04 1.23 23.17
CA GLU A 136 8.55 0.49 24.32
C GLU A 136 8.66 1.34 25.59
N ALA A 137 8.52 2.67 25.49
CA ALA A 137 8.63 3.55 26.65
C ALA A 137 7.46 3.31 27.61
N VAL A 138 7.78 3.26 28.91
CA VAL A 138 6.79 3.25 29.98
C VAL A 138 6.30 4.67 30.19
N VAL A 139 4.98 4.85 30.19
CA VAL A 139 4.38 6.15 30.50
C VAL A 139 4.37 6.31 32.02
N THR A 140 5.14 7.29 32.52
CA THR A 140 5.35 7.50 33.96
C THR A 140 4.46 8.59 34.56
N GLY A 141 3.78 9.39 33.73
CA GLY A 141 2.92 10.50 34.14
C GLY A 141 1.42 10.16 34.15
N ASP A 142 0.61 11.06 34.72
CA ASP A 142 -0.86 10.97 34.72
C ASP A 142 -1.50 11.61 33.47
N SER A 143 -0.70 12.29 32.65
CA SER A 143 -1.11 12.93 31.40
C SER A 143 -0.05 12.79 30.31
N VAL A 144 -0.49 12.56 29.06
CA VAL A 144 0.36 12.61 27.85
C VAL A 144 -0.36 13.37 26.74
N ALA A 145 0.40 14.08 25.91
CA ALA A 145 -0.16 14.74 24.75
C ALA A 145 -0.30 13.77 23.57
N PHE A 146 -1.35 13.94 22.79
CA PHE A 146 -1.66 13.17 21.59
C PHE A 146 -1.59 14.04 20.35
N LEU A 147 -0.83 13.56 19.37
CA LEU A 147 -0.75 14.13 18.04
C LEU A 147 -1.12 13.07 17.01
N ARG A 148 -2.04 13.41 16.12
CA ARG A 148 -2.34 12.59 14.94
C ARG A 148 -1.24 12.82 13.89
N ARG A 149 -0.56 11.75 13.50
CA ARG A 149 0.46 11.75 12.45
C ARG A 149 -0.15 11.72 11.06
N GLU A 150 0.61 12.23 10.11
CA GLU A 150 0.40 11.87 8.72
C GLU A 150 0.76 10.39 8.51
N PRO A 151 -0.01 9.66 7.70
CA PRO A 151 0.33 8.29 7.35
C PRO A 151 1.73 8.19 6.70
N PRO A 152 2.65 7.36 7.21
CA PRO A 152 3.98 7.20 6.61
C PRO A 152 3.86 6.55 5.22
N MET A 153 4.80 6.79 4.32
CA MET A 153 4.82 6.11 3.02
C MET A 153 4.93 4.58 3.21
N ILE A 154 4.47 3.80 2.23
CA ILE A 154 4.71 2.36 2.22
C ILE A 154 6.12 2.13 1.68
N GLU A 155 7.00 1.56 2.50
CA GLU A 155 8.36 1.27 2.07
C GLU A 155 8.39 0.07 1.11
N ALA A 156 9.25 0.14 0.09
CA ALA A 156 9.39 -0.88 -0.93
C ALA A 156 9.75 -2.25 -0.32
N GLU A 157 10.66 -2.28 0.65
CA GLU A 157 11.07 -3.51 1.32
C GLU A 157 9.94 -4.12 2.16
N ASP A 158 9.18 -3.30 2.89
CA ASP A 158 8.04 -3.75 3.70
C ASP A 158 6.93 -4.34 2.84
N PHE A 159 6.61 -3.68 1.72
CA PHE A 159 5.70 -4.21 0.71
C PHE A 159 6.17 -5.58 0.18
N LEU A 160 7.44 -5.68 -0.22
CA LEU A 160 8.02 -6.90 -0.75
C LEU A 160 8.02 -8.06 0.26
N ARG A 161 8.28 -7.77 1.52
CA ARG A 161 8.18 -8.78 2.60
C ARG A 161 6.75 -9.22 2.82
N SER A 162 5.79 -8.31 2.67
CA SER A 162 4.36 -8.61 2.87
C SER A 162 3.78 -9.45 1.71
N ILE A 163 4.17 -9.16 0.46
CA ILE A 163 3.61 -9.84 -0.71
C ILE A 163 4.08 -11.30 -0.84
N VAL A 164 5.26 -11.65 -0.33
CA VAL A 164 5.81 -13.03 -0.37
C VAL A 164 4.81 -14.05 0.20
N ALA A 165 4.17 -13.74 1.33
CA ALA A 165 3.21 -14.64 1.98
C ALA A 165 1.99 -14.98 1.09
N THR A 166 1.63 -14.11 0.15
CA THR A 166 0.44 -14.25 -0.70
C THR A 166 0.77 -14.61 -2.16
N SER A 167 2.04 -14.79 -2.49
CA SER A 167 2.53 -14.87 -3.88
C SER A 167 2.60 -16.27 -4.50
N TRP A 168 2.17 -17.30 -3.76
CA TRP A 168 2.32 -18.71 -4.15
C TRP A 168 1.37 -19.19 -5.25
N GLU A 169 0.37 -18.38 -5.60
CA GLU A 169 -0.57 -18.73 -6.64
C GLU A 169 0.07 -18.67 -8.04
N ARG A 170 0.03 -19.78 -8.78
CA ARG A 170 0.58 -19.87 -10.15
C ARG A 170 -0.01 -18.87 -11.15
N ARG A 171 -1.22 -18.38 -10.88
CA ARG A 171 -1.91 -17.39 -11.73
C ARG A 171 -1.61 -15.95 -11.33
N SER A 172 -0.90 -15.72 -10.23
CA SER A 172 -0.55 -14.39 -9.76
C SER A 172 0.28 -13.63 -10.79
N ILE A 173 0.20 -12.31 -10.75
CA ILE A 173 1.16 -11.47 -11.48
C ILE A 173 2.57 -11.71 -10.96
N PHE A 174 2.73 -12.05 -9.68
CA PHE A 174 4.01 -12.32 -9.07
C PHE A 174 4.73 -13.52 -9.69
N TYR A 175 4.00 -14.63 -9.89
CA TYR A 175 4.51 -15.81 -10.58
C TYR A 175 4.89 -15.47 -12.03
N ARG A 176 4.05 -14.70 -12.73
CA ARG A 176 4.30 -14.27 -14.11
C ARG A 176 5.45 -13.26 -14.23
N TRP A 177 5.68 -12.46 -13.20
CA TRP A 177 6.79 -11.54 -13.09
C TRP A 177 8.08 -12.34 -12.88
N HIS A 178 8.15 -13.21 -11.88
CA HIS A 178 9.32 -14.09 -11.68
C HIS A 178 9.69 -14.87 -12.94
N ALA A 179 8.70 -15.54 -13.57
CA ALA A 179 8.94 -16.34 -14.77
C ALA A 179 9.53 -15.52 -15.93
N PHE A 180 9.24 -14.22 -16.00
CA PHE A 180 9.82 -13.31 -16.99
C PHE A 180 11.17 -12.74 -16.55
N ASP A 181 11.32 -12.44 -15.27
CA ASP A 181 12.53 -11.85 -14.74
C ASP A 181 13.71 -12.83 -14.77
N THR A 182 13.46 -14.11 -14.52
CA THR A 182 14.53 -15.12 -14.34
C THR A 182 14.56 -16.20 -15.41
N TYR A 183 13.43 -16.49 -16.09
CA TYR A 183 13.26 -17.70 -16.93
C TYR A 183 13.57 -19.02 -16.20
N MET A 184 13.57 -18.99 -14.87
CA MET A 184 13.83 -20.16 -14.01
C MET A 184 12.53 -20.72 -13.44
N GLN A 185 12.61 -21.93 -12.88
CA GLN A 185 11.54 -22.48 -12.06
C GLN A 185 11.21 -21.51 -10.92
N PHE A 186 9.92 -21.31 -10.67
CA PHE A 186 9.48 -20.50 -9.53
C PHE A 186 10.00 -21.12 -8.23
N PRO A 187 10.47 -20.30 -7.26
CA PRO A 187 11.04 -20.81 -6.02
C PRO A 187 10.07 -21.76 -5.30
N ASP A 188 10.62 -22.83 -4.74
CA ASP A 188 9.83 -23.85 -4.02
C ASP A 188 9.75 -23.55 -2.52
N SER A 189 10.47 -22.51 -2.03
CA SER A 189 10.51 -22.12 -0.62
C SER A 189 10.43 -20.61 -0.39
N GLU A 190 9.84 -20.20 0.74
CA GLU A 190 9.69 -18.79 1.12
C GLU A 190 11.01 -18.02 1.20
N PRO A 191 12.11 -18.57 1.76
CA PRO A 191 13.38 -17.86 1.81
C PRO A 191 13.97 -17.55 0.43
N GLU A 192 13.87 -18.49 -0.51
CA GLU A 192 14.34 -18.30 -1.89
C GLU A 192 13.51 -17.25 -2.62
N LEU A 193 12.17 -17.30 -2.45
CA LEU A 193 11.29 -16.28 -3.00
C LEU A 193 11.62 -14.92 -2.41
N LEU A 194 11.76 -14.83 -1.09
CA LEU A 194 12.09 -13.59 -0.40
C LEU A 194 13.43 -13.01 -0.88
N GLU A 195 14.46 -13.85 -1.06
CA GLU A 195 15.75 -13.42 -1.59
C GLU A 195 15.62 -12.77 -2.98
N TRP A 196 14.91 -13.44 -3.89
CA TRP A 196 14.66 -12.91 -5.23
C TRP A 196 13.86 -11.59 -5.19
N VAL A 197 12.77 -11.55 -4.43
CA VAL A 197 11.92 -10.36 -4.33
C VAL A 197 12.72 -9.18 -3.78
N LEU A 198 13.51 -9.38 -2.74
CA LEU A 198 14.33 -8.34 -2.12
C LEU A 198 15.46 -7.83 -3.02
N SER A 199 15.82 -8.54 -4.09
CA SER A 199 16.71 -7.99 -5.12
C SER A 199 16.11 -6.76 -5.83
N HIS A 200 14.77 -6.62 -5.81
CA HIS A 200 14.01 -5.51 -6.41
C HIS A 200 13.68 -4.38 -5.43
N ARG A 201 14.24 -4.38 -4.21
CA ARG A 201 13.97 -3.35 -3.18
C ARG A 201 14.32 -1.92 -3.58
N LYS A 202 15.13 -1.74 -4.64
CA LYS A 202 15.52 -0.43 -5.20
C LYS A 202 14.52 0.12 -6.23
N MET A 203 13.34 -0.47 -6.32
CA MET A 203 12.27 0.03 -7.19
C MET A 203 11.92 1.50 -6.91
N LYS A 204 11.46 2.21 -7.93
CA LYS A 204 10.95 3.58 -7.77
C LYS A 204 9.71 3.51 -6.88
N ASN A 205 9.70 4.30 -5.81
CA ASN A 205 8.59 4.40 -4.87
C ASN A 205 8.20 5.87 -4.73
N VAL A 206 7.00 6.20 -5.20
CA VAL A 206 6.48 7.58 -5.19
C VAL A 206 5.04 7.60 -4.68
N PRO A 207 4.57 8.72 -4.14
CA PRO A 207 3.14 8.90 -3.86
C PRO A 207 2.30 8.65 -5.12
N LEU A 208 1.17 7.97 -4.94
CA LEU A 208 0.24 7.74 -6.04
C LEU A 208 -0.43 9.07 -6.44
N SER A 209 -0.34 9.38 -7.72
CA SER A 209 -1.06 10.46 -8.38
C SER A 209 -1.31 10.06 -9.83
N ALA A 210 -2.26 10.72 -10.49
CA ALA A 210 -2.46 10.50 -11.91
C ALA A 210 -1.18 10.83 -12.71
N ALA A 211 -0.49 11.92 -12.35
CA ALA A 211 0.76 12.32 -12.98
C ALA A 211 1.86 11.25 -12.83
N SER A 212 2.07 10.72 -11.61
CA SER A 212 3.10 9.70 -11.39
C SER A 212 2.78 8.38 -12.10
N MET A 213 1.50 8.02 -12.23
CA MET A 213 1.07 6.83 -12.98
C MET A 213 1.24 7.01 -14.49
N LEU A 214 0.86 8.16 -15.04
CA LEU A 214 1.08 8.47 -16.47
C LEU A 214 2.57 8.52 -16.80
N GLU A 215 3.40 9.15 -15.96
CA GLU A 215 4.86 9.18 -16.13
C GLU A 215 5.45 7.76 -16.18
N ALA A 216 4.99 6.85 -15.30
CA ALA A 216 5.44 5.46 -15.33
C ALA A 216 4.99 4.74 -16.62
N LEU A 217 3.78 5.01 -17.12
CA LEU A 217 3.31 4.42 -18.37
C LEU A 217 3.99 5.02 -19.60
N ASP A 218 4.40 6.28 -19.54
CA ASP A 218 5.14 6.95 -20.62
C ASP A 218 6.53 6.35 -20.82
N VAL A 219 7.18 5.90 -19.74
CA VAL A 219 8.43 5.13 -19.82
C VAL A 219 8.26 3.86 -20.67
N TRP A 220 7.07 3.25 -20.69
CA TRP A 220 6.77 2.13 -21.59
C TRP A 220 6.53 2.54 -23.05
N LEU A 221 6.11 3.78 -23.29
CA LEU A 221 5.75 4.30 -24.62
C LEU A 221 6.87 5.10 -25.30
N GLU A 222 7.93 5.46 -24.56
CA GLU A 222 9.05 6.28 -25.01
C GLU A 222 9.73 5.69 -26.25
N ASP A 223 9.94 4.37 -26.27
CA ASP A 223 10.59 3.65 -27.39
C ASP A 223 9.80 3.77 -28.72
N ASN A 224 8.54 4.21 -28.68
CA ASN A 224 7.69 4.39 -29.86
C ASN A 224 7.40 5.86 -30.19
N GLY A 225 8.04 6.82 -29.50
CA GLY A 225 7.79 8.25 -29.69
C GLY A 225 6.36 8.67 -29.33
N LYS A 226 5.66 7.87 -28.51
CA LYS A 226 4.28 8.08 -28.09
C LYS A 226 4.16 8.48 -26.62
N ALA A 227 5.28 8.77 -25.94
CA ALA A 227 5.26 9.32 -24.59
C ALA A 227 4.43 10.62 -24.54
N GLY A 228 3.58 10.74 -23.53
CA GLY A 228 2.64 11.82 -23.31
C GLY A 228 1.39 11.77 -24.19
N ALA A 229 1.30 10.84 -25.15
CA ALA A 229 0.19 10.76 -26.11
C ALA A 229 -0.99 9.91 -25.61
N HIS A 230 -1.32 10.04 -24.33
CA HIS A 230 -2.46 9.37 -23.73
C HIS A 230 -3.79 10.04 -24.14
N PRO A 231 -4.79 9.29 -24.62
CA PRO A 231 -6.13 9.81 -24.87
C PRO A 231 -6.75 10.41 -23.62
N GLU A 232 -7.56 11.46 -23.75
CA GLU A 232 -8.13 12.16 -22.59
C GLU A 232 -8.97 11.25 -21.70
N ALA A 233 -9.80 10.40 -22.30
CA ALA A 233 -10.58 9.40 -21.57
C ALA A 233 -9.68 8.45 -20.73
N PHE A 234 -8.48 8.12 -21.20
CA PHE A 234 -7.54 7.31 -20.43
C PHE A 234 -6.99 8.06 -19.22
N LYS A 235 -6.67 9.35 -19.37
CA LYS A 235 -6.18 10.18 -18.25
C LYS A 235 -7.25 10.32 -17.18
N GLU A 236 -8.50 10.58 -17.57
CA GLU A 236 -9.64 10.64 -16.64
C GLU A 236 -9.79 9.34 -15.84
N ASP A 237 -9.53 8.18 -16.45
CA ASP A 237 -9.63 6.89 -15.75
C ASP A 237 -8.43 6.64 -14.82
N VAL A 238 -7.22 7.03 -15.23
CA VAL A 238 -6.06 7.02 -14.33
C VAL A 238 -6.30 7.94 -13.13
N GLU A 239 -6.93 9.10 -13.34
CA GLU A 239 -7.38 9.98 -12.27
C GLU A 239 -8.41 9.33 -11.36
N LYS A 240 -9.41 8.63 -11.91
CA LYS A 240 -10.40 7.88 -11.12
C LYS A 240 -9.75 6.78 -10.28
N VAL A 241 -8.81 6.01 -10.85
CA VAL A 241 -8.06 4.98 -10.11
C VAL A 241 -7.26 5.61 -8.97
N ALA A 242 -6.50 6.66 -9.24
CA ALA A 242 -5.70 7.35 -8.23
C ALA A 242 -6.59 7.96 -7.13
N ALA A 243 -7.66 8.66 -7.50
CA ALA A 243 -8.61 9.25 -6.56
C ALA A 243 -9.31 8.19 -5.71
N PHE A 244 -9.74 7.07 -6.31
CA PHE A 244 -10.36 5.96 -5.60
C PHE A 244 -9.40 5.33 -4.59
N MET A 245 -8.15 5.10 -4.97
CA MET A 245 -7.12 4.58 -4.07
C MET A 245 -6.82 5.57 -2.92
N CYS A 246 -6.73 6.88 -3.19
CA CYS A 246 -6.60 7.91 -2.16
C CYS A 246 -7.78 7.96 -1.19
N HIS A 247 -8.97 7.66 -1.70
CA HIS A 247 -10.21 7.62 -0.92
C HIS A 247 -10.27 6.38 -0.01
N CYS A 248 -9.90 5.20 -0.50
CA CYS A 248 -9.99 3.97 0.29
C CYS A 248 -8.74 3.68 1.15
N CYS A 249 -7.60 4.33 0.87
CA CYS A 249 -6.32 4.01 1.51
C CYS A 249 -5.65 5.19 2.23
N TYR A 250 -4.84 4.83 3.23
CA TYR A 250 -3.74 5.63 3.72
C TYR A 250 -2.48 5.39 2.88
N SER A 251 -1.75 6.47 2.58
CA SER A 251 -0.48 6.46 1.85
C SER A 251 -0.49 5.61 0.58
N PRO A 252 -1.41 5.83 -0.37
CA PRO A 252 -1.34 5.14 -1.63
C PRO A 252 -0.01 5.48 -2.33
N SER A 253 0.70 4.46 -2.76
CA SER A 253 2.02 4.52 -3.37
C SER A 253 2.00 3.83 -4.73
N LEU A 254 2.80 4.36 -5.65
CA LEU A 254 3.14 3.73 -6.91
C LEU A 254 4.57 3.20 -6.80
N LEU A 255 4.69 1.89 -6.97
CA LEU A 255 5.94 1.16 -6.98
C LEU A 255 6.23 0.69 -8.42
N VAL A 256 7.35 1.10 -9.00
CA VAL A 256 7.76 0.71 -10.36
C VAL A 256 9.05 -0.10 -10.26
N VAL A 257 8.95 -1.39 -10.61
CA VAL A 257 10.02 -2.38 -10.38
C VAL A 257 11.30 -2.01 -11.12
N TYR A 258 11.16 -1.61 -12.39
CA TYR A 258 12.26 -1.32 -13.28
C TYR A 258 12.28 0.17 -13.62
N ASN A 259 13.46 0.77 -13.73
CA ASN A 259 13.61 2.18 -14.11
C ASN A 259 13.27 2.46 -15.58
N GLY A 260 13.09 1.40 -16.38
CA GLY A 260 12.72 1.42 -17.79
C GLY A 260 12.14 0.06 -18.18
N PRO A 261 11.67 -0.13 -19.43
CA PRO A 261 11.30 -1.44 -19.92
C PRO A 261 12.47 -2.43 -19.76
N PHE A 262 12.22 -3.56 -19.09
CA PHE A 262 13.22 -4.60 -18.91
C PHE A 262 13.19 -5.52 -20.12
N ALA A 263 14.32 -5.69 -20.80
CA ALA A 263 14.42 -6.59 -21.94
C ALA A 263 15.10 -7.89 -21.51
N HIS A 264 14.46 -9.01 -21.82
CA HIS A 264 15.03 -10.34 -21.66
C HIS A 264 14.82 -11.14 -22.95
N GLU A 265 15.91 -11.48 -23.64
CA GLU A 265 15.89 -12.09 -24.98
C GLU A 265 15.03 -11.30 -25.99
N TYR A 266 13.86 -11.84 -26.34
CA TYR A 266 12.88 -11.28 -27.27
C TYR A 266 11.65 -10.73 -26.56
N ASP A 267 11.63 -10.69 -25.23
CA ASP A 267 10.51 -10.18 -24.46
C ASP A 267 10.89 -8.88 -23.74
N LEU A 268 10.03 -7.88 -23.85
CA LEU A 268 10.06 -6.63 -23.10
C LEU A 268 9.00 -6.69 -22.01
N GLY A 269 9.34 -6.31 -20.78
CA GLY A 269 8.43 -6.33 -19.66
C GLY A 269 8.51 -5.09 -18.80
N TYR A 270 7.38 -4.71 -18.23
CA TYR A 270 7.27 -3.59 -17.31
C TYR A 270 6.25 -3.90 -16.22
N VAL A 271 6.67 -3.70 -14.97
CA VAL A 271 5.91 -4.10 -13.77
C VAL A 271 5.75 -2.90 -12.87
N LEU A 272 4.50 -2.63 -12.51
CA LEU A 272 4.15 -1.60 -11.54
C LEU A 272 3.09 -2.11 -10.56
N PHE A 273 3.13 -1.59 -9.34
CA PHE A 273 2.18 -1.87 -8.28
C PHE A 273 1.62 -0.57 -7.75
N VAL A 274 0.29 -0.50 -7.66
CA VAL A 274 -0.42 0.52 -6.91
C VAL A 274 -0.79 -0.10 -5.57
N VAL A 275 -0.22 0.39 -4.48
CA VAL A 275 -0.39 -0.18 -3.14
C VAL A 275 -0.93 0.87 -2.17
N GLY A 276 -1.81 0.48 -1.26
CA GLY A 276 -2.31 1.36 -0.20
C GLY A 276 -2.70 0.58 1.05
N ARG A 277 -2.60 1.23 2.21
CA ARG A 277 -3.11 0.68 3.50
C ARG A 277 -4.60 0.95 3.58
N LEU A 278 -5.45 -0.06 3.68
CA LEU A 278 -6.89 0.16 3.72
C LEU A 278 -7.31 1.00 4.95
N ARG A 279 -8.18 1.99 4.76
CA ARG A 279 -8.67 2.82 5.88
C ARG A 279 -9.58 2.03 6.82
N SER A 280 -10.39 1.13 6.28
CA SER A 280 -11.28 0.26 7.04
C SER A 280 -10.52 -0.83 7.83
N GLU A 281 -9.38 -1.26 7.30
CA GLU A 281 -8.58 -2.38 7.81
C GLU A 281 -7.09 -2.02 7.72
N PRO A 282 -6.58 -1.20 8.65
CA PRO A 282 -5.26 -0.57 8.47
C PRO A 282 -4.06 -1.51 8.45
N GLN A 283 -4.25 -2.78 8.86
CA GLN A 283 -3.25 -3.86 8.76
C GLN A 283 -3.20 -4.51 7.37
N THR A 284 -4.12 -4.17 6.49
CA THR A 284 -4.26 -4.79 5.18
C THR A 284 -3.75 -3.86 4.09
N PHE A 285 -2.86 -4.35 3.24
CA PHE A 285 -2.56 -3.68 1.97
C PHE A 285 -3.55 -4.12 0.91
N VAL A 286 -4.10 -3.16 0.17
CA VAL A 286 -4.66 -3.42 -1.15
C VAL A 286 -3.58 -3.16 -2.19
N VAL A 287 -3.45 -4.08 -3.14
CA VAL A 287 -2.44 -4.02 -4.19
C VAL A 287 -3.11 -4.25 -5.54
N GLN A 288 -3.04 -3.27 -6.42
CA GLN A 288 -3.33 -3.45 -7.84
C GLN A 288 -2.01 -3.61 -8.58
N SER A 289 -1.79 -4.79 -9.13
CA SER A 289 -0.57 -5.14 -9.86
C SER A 289 -0.81 -5.04 -11.35
N PHE A 290 0.17 -4.54 -12.09
CA PHE A 290 0.15 -4.48 -13.54
C PHE A 290 1.45 -5.05 -14.12
N LEU A 291 1.31 -5.86 -15.16
CA LEU A 291 2.41 -6.44 -15.92
C LEU A 291 2.13 -6.23 -17.41
N LEU A 292 2.93 -5.38 -18.03
CA LEU A 292 2.93 -5.14 -19.46
C LEU A 292 4.06 -6.00 -20.05
N LYS A 293 3.73 -6.79 -21.07
CA LYS A 293 4.68 -7.65 -21.78
C LYS A 293 4.51 -7.48 -23.28
N CYS A 294 5.61 -7.40 -24.00
CA CYS A 294 5.65 -7.33 -25.45
C CYS A 294 6.68 -8.34 -25.95
N ARG A 295 6.36 -9.10 -26.98
CA ARG A 295 7.31 -10.04 -27.61
C ARG A 295 7.78 -9.41 -28.92
N ILE A 296 9.06 -9.04 -28.98
CA ILE A 296 9.76 -8.37 -30.09
C ILE A 296 10.25 -9.38 -31.12
#